data_AF-A0A1B6IB49-F1
#
_entry.id   AF-A0A1B6IB49-F1
#
_cell.length_a   1.000
_cell.length_b   1.000
_cell.length_c   1.000
_cell.angle_alpha   90.00
_cell.angle_beta   90.00
_cell.angle_gamma   90.00
#
_symmetry.space_group_name_H-M   'P 1'
#
loop_
_entity.id
_entity.type
_entity.pdbx_description
1 polymer ?
#
loop_
_entity_poly.entity_id
_entity_poly.type
_entity_poly.pdbx_seq_one_letter_code
_entity_poly.pdbx_strand_id
1 'polypeptide(L)'
;WYIEKGLVDIVCDDPKTLKLKFEPSNRSSEPDGYYTRPKDNRCVVCGNEEDLRRKNVVPSEYRKYFDESLKNHHSHDVLLLCLSCHTRSNRFDQDLRDQLVIECNAPLADGKNNKLREIPELRALRSAARAIYFAGKTIPEPRRTELLKIISDTLGTPIDDITISFLENIINIEWAVESEHYVPHGQKVVKHYLSLGGVEDLERRWRQHFLNTMSPKYLPDLWSVNFIRD
;
A
#
# COMPACT_ATOMS: atom_id res chain seq x y z
N TRP A 1 2.49 -27.06 -13.14
CA TRP A 1 1.49 -26.09 -13.67
C TRP A 1 1.39 -26.08 -15.20
N TYR A 2 2.32 -25.49 -15.98
CA TYR A 2 2.17 -25.38 -17.46
C TYR A 2 2.05 -26.73 -18.20
N ILE A 3 2.84 -27.73 -17.78
CA ILE A 3 2.78 -29.10 -18.32
C ILE A 3 1.44 -29.76 -17.97
N GLU A 4 1.01 -29.67 -16.71
CA GLU A 4 -0.27 -30.23 -16.22
C GLU A 4 -1.48 -29.61 -16.94
N LYS A 5 -1.38 -28.34 -17.34
CA LYS A 5 -2.43 -27.64 -18.09
C LYS A 5 -2.36 -27.89 -19.60
N GLY A 6 -1.42 -28.69 -20.09
CA GLY A 6 -1.28 -29.02 -21.51
C GLY A 6 -0.91 -27.82 -22.39
N LEU A 7 -0.34 -26.76 -21.81
CA LEU A 7 -0.05 -25.49 -22.48
C LEU A 7 1.33 -25.45 -23.18
N VAL A 8 2.13 -26.49 -22.98
CA VAL A 8 3.51 -26.60 -23.49
C VAL A 8 3.79 -27.99 -24.03
N ASP A 9 4.76 -28.07 -24.94
CA ASP A 9 5.45 -29.32 -25.30
C ASP A 9 6.85 -29.32 -24.67
N ILE A 10 7.31 -30.49 -24.22
CA ILE A 10 8.68 -30.68 -23.74
C ILE A 10 9.57 -30.87 -24.96
N VAL A 11 10.54 -29.97 -25.16
CA VAL A 11 11.45 -29.99 -26.32
C VAL A 11 12.82 -30.57 -25.97
N CYS A 12 13.27 -30.35 -24.73
CA CYS A 12 14.48 -30.93 -24.19
C CYS A 12 14.29 -31.22 -22.70
N ASP A 13 14.83 -32.33 -22.20
CA ASP A 13 14.77 -32.65 -20.77
C ASP A 13 15.96 -32.09 -19.96
N ASP A 14 17.10 -31.81 -20.60
CA ASP A 14 18.29 -31.26 -19.91
C ASP A 14 19.10 -30.27 -20.79
N PRO A 15 19.12 -28.96 -20.46
CA PRO A 15 18.27 -28.31 -19.47
C PRO A 15 16.81 -28.37 -19.91
N LYS A 16 15.91 -28.59 -18.95
CA LYS A 16 14.47 -28.73 -19.21
C LYS A 16 13.92 -27.51 -19.97
N THR A 17 13.57 -27.73 -21.22
CA THR A 17 13.14 -26.70 -22.17
C THR A 17 11.72 -26.98 -22.64
N LEU A 18 10.84 -26.01 -22.45
CA LEU A 18 9.41 -26.10 -22.76
C LEU A 18 9.06 -25.13 -23.89
N LYS A 19 8.28 -25.57 -24.88
CA LYS A 19 7.74 -24.72 -25.94
C LYS A 19 6.27 -24.46 -25.71
N LEU A 20 5.86 -23.19 -25.69
CA LEU A 20 4.46 -22.80 -25.55
C LEU A 20 3.65 -23.19 -26.81
N LYS A 21 2.43 -23.67 -26.60
CA LYS A 21 1.47 -23.99 -27.69
C LYS A 21 0.66 -22.80 -28.19
N PHE A 22 0.89 -21.63 -27.62
CA PHE A 22 0.17 -20.40 -27.93
C PHE A 22 1.15 -19.23 -28.03
N GLU A 23 0.74 -18.18 -28.72
CA GLU A 23 1.50 -16.94 -28.79
C GLU A 23 1.25 -16.10 -27.52
N PRO A 24 2.29 -15.76 -26.74
CA PRO A 24 2.13 -14.90 -25.57
C PRO A 24 1.63 -13.52 -25.98
N SER A 25 0.68 -12.97 -25.21
CA SER A 25 0.08 -11.65 -25.47
C SER A 25 1.08 -10.49 -25.42
N ASN A 26 2.21 -10.66 -24.73
CA ASN A 26 3.30 -9.68 -24.63
C ASN A 26 4.65 -10.33 -24.95
N ARG A 27 4.94 -10.61 -26.23
CA ARG A 27 6.35 -10.69 -26.64
C ARG A 27 6.93 -9.28 -26.49
N SER A 28 7.84 -9.10 -25.54
CA SER A 28 8.60 -7.86 -25.40
C SER A 28 9.26 -7.56 -26.75
N SER A 29 8.74 -6.57 -27.47
CA SER A 29 9.33 -6.04 -28.71
C SER A 29 10.40 -4.99 -28.39
N GLU A 30 10.78 -4.87 -27.12
CA GLU A 30 11.67 -3.83 -26.64
C GLU A 30 13.07 -3.98 -27.25
N PRO A 31 13.65 -2.89 -27.79
CA PRO A 31 14.93 -2.94 -28.48
C PRO A 31 16.11 -3.40 -27.60
N ASP A 32 16.01 -3.20 -26.27
CA ASP A 32 17.12 -3.35 -25.33
C ASP A 32 17.18 -4.73 -24.64
N GLY A 33 16.06 -5.48 -24.67
CA GLY A 33 15.92 -6.80 -24.09
C GLY A 33 15.84 -6.86 -22.55
N TYR A 34 15.60 -5.76 -21.83
CA TYR A 34 15.59 -5.74 -20.36
C TYR A 34 14.72 -6.85 -19.72
N TYR A 35 13.52 -7.07 -20.25
CA TYR A 35 12.56 -8.07 -19.74
C TYR A 35 12.90 -9.52 -20.11
N THR A 36 13.81 -9.72 -21.06
CA THR A 36 14.24 -11.05 -21.52
C THR A 36 15.55 -11.50 -20.86
N ARG A 37 16.30 -10.58 -20.26
CA ARG A 37 17.54 -10.90 -19.55
C ARG A 37 17.24 -11.60 -18.22
N PRO A 38 18.01 -12.64 -17.86
CA PRO A 38 17.90 -13.26 -16.55
C PRO A 38 18.24 -12.23 -15.47
N LYS A 39 17.43 -12.20 -14.41
CA LYS A 39 17.69 -11.38 -13.21
C LYS A 39 18.12 -12.30 -12.08
N ASP A 40 19.21 -11.95 -11.42
CA ASP A 40 19.71 -12.72 -10.28
C ASP A 40 18.74 -12.67 -9.10
N ASN A 41 18.52 -13.80 -8.44
CA ASN A 41 17.77 -13.87 -7.19
C ASN A 41 18.65 -13.43 -6.02
N ARG A 42 19.00 -12.14 -5.99
CA ARG A 42 19.78 -11.53 -4.92
C ARG A 42 19.32 -10.11 -4.62
N CYS A 43 19.67 -9.64 -3.43
CA CYS A 43 19.47 -8.26 -3.03
C CYS A 43 20.31 -7.34 -3.91
N VAL A 44 19.67 -6.45 -4.67
CA VAL A 44 20.37 -5.50 -5.57
C VAL A 44 21.30 -4.54 -4.82
N VAL A 45 21.13 -4.41 -3.50
CA VAL A 45 21.92 -3.52 -2.66
C VAL A 45 23.17 -4.21 -2.11
N CYS A 46 22.99 -5.29 -1.35
CA CYS A 46 24.08 -5.94 -0.63
C CYS A 46 24.52 -7.29 -1.21
N GLY A 47 23.77 -7.88 -2.13
CA GLY A 47 24.06 -9.19 -2.72
C GLY A 47 23.56 -10.39 -1.92
N ASN A 48 22.90 -10.20 -0.77
CA ASN A 48 22.31 -11.29 0.01
C ASN A 48 21.28 -12.06 -0.83
N GLU A 49 21.32 -13.39 -0.83
CA GLU A 49 20.43 -14.25 -1.63
C GLU A 49 19.23 -14.79 -0.83
N GLU A 50 19.22 -14.56 0.49
CA GLU A 50 18.16 -15.01 1.41
C GLU A 50 17.14 -13.91 1.74
N ASP A 51 15.96 -14.33 2.21
CA ASP A 51 14.87 -13.45 2.68
C ASP A 51 14.54 -12.28 1.76
N LEU A 52 14.52 -12.57 0.46
CA LEU A 52 14.26 -11.57 -0.56
C LEU A 52 12.80 -11.13 -0.55
N ARG A 53 12.62 -9.83 -0.79
CA ARG A 53 11.34 -9.15 -0.92
C ARG A 53 11.38 -8.28 -2.16
N ARG A 54 10.24 -8.23 -2.87
CA ARG A 54 10.04 -7.32 -3.99
C ARG A 54 9.84 -5.90 -3.45
N LYS A 55 10.68 -4.98 -3.89
CA LYS A 55 10.58 -3.56 -3.62
C LYS A 55 10.08 -2.84 -4.87
N ASN A 56 8.97 -2.14 -4.74
CA ASN A 56 8.55 -1.16 -5.74
C ASN A 56 9.35 0.14 -5.51
N VAL A 57 10.27 0.46 -6.43
CA VAL A 57 11.09 1.68 -6.38
C VAL A 57 10.21 2.92 -6.47
N VAL A 58 9.27 2.94 -7.42
CA VAL A 58 8.17 3.91 -7.43
C VAL A 58 7.01 3.30 -6.63
N PRO A 59 6.62 3.86 -5.48
CA PRO A 59 5.62 3.25 -4.61
C PRO A 59 4.25 3.07 -5.26
N SER A 60 3.55 1.99 -4.87
CA SER A 60 2.20 1.67 -5.37
C SER A 60 1.16 2.73 -5.00
N GLU A 61 1.41 3.50 -3.94
CA GLU A 61 0.55 4.61 -3.51
C GLU A 61 0.41 5.70 -4.59
N TYR A 62 1.41 5.86 -5.47
CA TYR A 62 1.37 6.78 -6.60
C TYR A 62 0.91 6.06 -7.87
N ARG A 63 1.52 4.91 -8.18
CA ARG A 63 1.26 4.16 -9.43
C ARG A 63 -0.20 3.85 -9.69
N LYS A 64 -0.98 3.59 -8.64
CA LYS A 64 -2.41 3.28 -8.78
C LYS A 64 -3.21 4.42 -9.41
N TYR A 65 -2.68 5.64 -9.40
CA TYR A 65 -3.27 6.84 -10.00
C TYR A 65 -2.68 7.20 -11.37
N PHE A 66 -1.74 6.43 -11.90
CA PHE A 66 -1.26 6.64 -13.27
C PHE A 66 -2.35 6.23 -14.27
N ASP A 67 -2.27 6.75 -15.50
CA ASP A 67 -3.15 6.32 -16.59
C ASP A 67 -2.90 4.85 -16.96
N GLU A 68 -3.90 4.17 -17.53
CA GLU A 68 -3.79 2.74 -17.85
C GLU A 68 -2.68 2.44 -18.85
N SER A 69 -2.46 3.32 -19.84
CA SER A 69 -1.34 3.22 -20.78
C SER A 69 0.02 3.14 -20.07
N LEU A 70 0.15 3.83 -18.94
CA LEU A 70 1.39 3.91 -18.15
C LEU A 70 1.52 2.79 -17.11
N LYS A 71 0.51 1.91 -16.93
CA LYS A 71 0.55 0.81 -15.94
C LYS A 71 1.26 -0.45 -16.46
N ASN A 72 1.54 -0.51 -17.75
CA ASN A 72 2.32 -1.58 -18.36
C ASN A 72 3.80 -1.48 -17.94
N HIS A 73 4.60 -2.54 -18.12
CA HIS A 73 6.06 -2.49 -17.91
C HIS A 73 6.49 -2.02 -16.50
N HIS A 74 5.69 -2.32 -15.46
CA HIS A 74 6.03 -1.95 -14.07
C HIS A 74 7.24 -2.72 -13.50
N SER A 75 7.66 -3.81 -14.14
CA SER A 75 8.75 -4.67 -13.67
C SER A 75 10.11 -3.98 -13.64
N HIS A 76 10.30 -2.92 -14.45
CA HIS A 76 11.51 -2.09 -14.40
C HIS A 76 11.76 -1.52 -13.01
N ASP A 77 10.71 -1.12 -12.32
CA ASP A 77 10.80 -0.51 -11.00
C ASP A 77 10.54 -1.50 -9.87
N VAL A 78 10.62 -2.81 -10.14
CA VAL A 78 10.52 -3.87 -9.14
C VAL A 78 11.89 -4.51 -8.96
N LEU A 79 12.50 -4.29 -7.81
CA LEU A 79 13.82 -4.82 -7.45
C LEU A 79 13.74 -5.80 -6.29
N LEU A 80 14.71 -6.71 -6.17
CA LEU A 80 14.82 -7.62 -5.04
C LEU A 80 15.72 -7.03 -3.95
N LEU A 81 15.23 -6.98 -2.72
CA LEU A 81 15.99 -6.56 -1.54
C LEU A 81 15.84 -7.61 -0.44
N CYS A 82 16.90 -7.87 0.32
CA CYS A 82 16.76 -8.62 1.56
C CYS A 82 16.01 -7.80 2.62
N LEU A 83 15.53 -8.44 3.68
CA LEU A 83 14.75 -7.80 4.73
C LEU A 83 15.41 -6.53 5.31
N SER A 84 16.71 -6.57 5.61
CA SER A 84 17.44 -5.43 6.19
C SER A 84 17.51 -4.23 5.23
N CYS A 85 17.82 -4.47 3.95
CA CYS A 85 17.86 -3.42 2.94
C CYS A 85 16.46 -2.89 2.63
N HIS A 86 15.44 -3.75 2.62
CA HIS A 86 14.05 -3.37 2.39
C HIS A 86 13.54 -2.43 3.50
N THR A 87 13.76 -2.79 4.77
CA THR A 87 13.41 -1.93 5.91
C THR A 87 14.15 -0.59 5.87
N ARG A 88 15.46 -0.61 5.55
CA ARG A 88 16.25 0.62 5.41
C ARG A 88 15.75 1.52 4.28
N SER A 89 15.47 0.94 3.11
CA SER A 89 14.90 1.68 1.98
C SER A 89 13.57 2.33 2.35
N ASN A 90 12.66 1.60 3.00
CA ASN A 90 11.38 2.16 3.42
C ASN A 90 11.51 3.34 4.39
N ARG A 91 12.55 3.33 5.24
CA ARG A 91 12.85 4.47 6.11
C ARG A 91 13.27 5.70 5.29
N PHE A 92 14.17 5.55 4.33
CA PHE A 92 14.59 6.67 3.46
C PHE A 92 13.48 7.17 2.55
N ASP A 93 12.61 6.26 2.06
CA ASP A 93 11.45 6.67 1.27
C ASP A 93 10.54 7.63 2.04
N GLN A 94 10.48 7.54 3.38
CA GLN A 94 9.71 8.46 4.19
C GLN A 94 10.21 9.90 4.03
N ASP A 95 11.53 10.10 3.94
CA ASP A 95 12.12 11.43 3.74
C ASP A 95 11.64 12.05 2.41
N LEU A 96 11.53 11.25 1.34
CA LEU A 96 10.99 11.73 0.06
C LEU A 96 9.47 11.96 0.13
N ARG A 97 8.72 11.12 0.85
CA ARG A 97 7.29 11.39 1.08
C ARG A 97 7.08 12.72 1.79
N ASP A 98 7.87 13.01 2.81
CA ASP A 98 7.77 14.25 3.58
C ASP A 98 8.10 15.48 2.73
N GLN A 99 9.07 15.37 1.80
CA GLN A 99 9.32 16.41 0.80
C GLN A 99 8.10 16.62 -0.12
N LEU A 100 7.53 15.54 -0.65
CA LEU A 100 6.36 15.59 -1.53
C LEU A 100 5.11 16.14 -0.83
N VAL A 101 4.99 15.98 0.50
CA VAL A 101 3.92 16.62 1.29
C VAL A 101 3.94 18.13 1.11
N ILE A 102 5.14 18.72 1.26
CA ILE A 102 5.32 20.16 1.21
C ILE A 102 5.16 20.67 -0.22
N GLU A 103 5.88 20.05 -1.16
CA GLU A 103 5.96 20.52 -2.55
C GLU A 103 4.63 20.38 -3.29
N CYS A 104 3.89 19.30 -3.05
CA CYS A 104 2.63 19.03 -3.73
C CYS A 104 1.40 19.45 -2.91
N ASN A 105 1.58 20.07 -1.74
CA ASN A 105 0.52 20.35 -0.76
C ASN A 105 -0.36 19.11 -0.51
N ALA A 106 0.30 17.98 -0.28
CA ALA A 106 -0.28 16.65 -0.25
C ALA A 106 -0.05 15.99 1.13
N PRO A 107 -0.83 16.31 2.17
CA PRO A 107 -0.61 15.73 3.49
C PRO A 107 -0.74 14.20 3.46
N LEU A 108 0.16 13.52 4.18
CA LEU A 108 0.04 12.09 4.47
C LEU A 108 -1.17 11.85 5.38
N ALA A 109 -1.70 10.64 5.36
CA ALA A 109 -2.74 10.25 6.30
C ALA A 109 -2.17 10.27 7.73
N ASP A 110 -2.66 11.20 8.52
CA ASP A 110 -2.46 11.24 9.97
C ASP A 110 -3.84 11.12 10.65
N GLY A 111 -3.88 11.05 11.98
CA GLY A 111 -5.15 10.97 12.71
C GLY A 111 -6.19 12.07 12.37
N LYS A 112 -5.78 13.15 11.67
CA LYS A 112 -6.64 14.25 11.21
C LYS A 112 -6.97 14.17 9.72
N ASN A 113 -6.11 13.58 8.89
CA ASN A 113 -6.24 13.40 7.44
C ASN A 113 -6.55 11.94 7.07
N ASN A 114 -7.52 11.32 7.73
CA ASN A 114 -7.93 9.95 7.43
C ASN A 114 -9.10 9.91 6.45
N LYS A 115 -9.12 8.85 5.63
CA LYS A 115 -10.24 8.51 4.75
C LYS A 115 -11.55 8.43 5.54
N LEU A 116 -11.46 7.90 6.75
CA LEU A 116 -12.56 7.83 7.69
C LEU A 116 -12.37 8.88 8.78
N ARG A 117 -13.37 9.74 8.94
CA ARG A 117 -13.51 10.65 10.07
C ARG A 117 -14.31 9.94 11.15
N GLU A 118 -13.65 9.66 12.27
CA GLU A 118 -14.33 9.15 13.45
C GLU A 118 -15.33 10.19 13.97
N ILE A 119 -16.50 9.74 14.42
CA ILE A 119 -17.47 10.56 15.14
C ILE A 119 -17.23 10.30 16.63
N PRO A 120 -16.60 11.23 17.37
CA PRO A 120 -16.18 11.01 18.76
C PRO A 120 -17.30 10.53 19.67
N GLU A 121 -18.51 11.07 19.48
CA GLU A 121 -19.71 10.73 20.24
C GLU A 121 -20.10 9.27 20.00
N LEU A 122 -20.13 8.81 18.74
CA LEU A 122 -20.45 7.42 18.40
C LEU A 122 -19.33 6.45 18.83
N ARG A 123 -18.08 6.90 18.81
CA ARG A 123 -16.95 6.13 19.32
C ARG A 123 -17.06 5.92 20.83
N ALA A 124 -17.35 6.98 21.58
CA ALA A 124 -17.56 6.93 23.02
C ALA A 124 -18.77 6.06 23.39
N LEU A 125 -19.88 6.23 22.67
CA LEU A 125 -21.09 5.42 22.80
C LEU A 125 -20.80 3.93 22.58
N ARG A 126 -20.14 3.56 21.47
CA ARG A 126 -19.77 2.17 21.17
C ARG A 126 -18.80 1.60 22.20
N SER A 127 -17.82 2.39 22.63
CA SER A 127 -16.85 1.98 23.66
C SER A 127 -17.53 1.67 25.00
N ALA A 128 -18.45 2.55 25.43
CA ALA A 128 -19.23 2.36 26.64
C ALA A 128 -20.13 1.13 26.56
N ALA A 129 -20.84 0.95 25.44
CA ALA A 129 -21.70 -0.21 25.23
C ALA A 129 -20.92 -1.53 25.25
N ARG A 130 -19.75 -1.59 24.59
CA ARG A 130 -18.88 -2.77 24.63
C ARG A 130 -18.41 -3.10 26.05
N ALA A 131 -17.98 -2.09 26.81
CA ALA A 131 -17.52 -2.29 28.18
C ALA A 131 -18.63 -2.89 29.05
N ILE A 132 -19.85 -2.36 28.99
CA ILE A 132 -20.99 -2.88 29.75
C ILE A 132 -21.40 -4.28 29.28
N TYR A 133 -21.47 -4.49 27.96
CA TYR A 133 -21.91 -5.78 27.39
C TYR A 133 -20.95 -6.93 27.73
N PHE A 134 -19.64 -6.73 27.58
CA PHE A 134 -18.65 -7.80 27.80
C PHE A 134 -18.19 -7.92 29.25
N ALA A 135 -18.11 -6.80 29.99
CA ALA A 135 -17.49 -6.76 31.31
C ALA A 135 -18.39 -6.16 32.41
N GLY A 136 -19.68 -5.92 32.13
CA GLY A 136 -20.59 -5.20 33.03
C GLY A 136 -20.63 -5.70 34.47
N LYS A 137 -20.52 -7.02 34.69
CA LYS A 137 -20.51 -7.63 36.03
C LYS A 137 -19.22 -7.40 36.82
N THR A 138 -18.12 -7.10 36.14
CA THR A 138 -16.79 -6.87 36.73
C THR A 138 -16.42 -5.39 36.86
N ILE A 139 -17.18 -4.50 36.21
CA ILE A 139 -16.95 -3.06 36.25
C ILE A 139 -17.46 -2.51 37.58
N PRO A 140 -16.64 -1.74 38.34
CA PRO A 140 -17.10 -1.08 39.57
C PRO A 140 -18.29 -0.15 39.33
N GLU A 141 -19.24 -0.13 40.26
CA GLU A 141 -20.50 0.63 40.13
C GLU A 141 -20.35 2.12 39.75
N PRO A 142 -19.37 2.88 40.29
CA PRO A 142 -19.15 4.27 39.84
C PRO A 142 -18.86 4.36 38.34
N ARG A 143 -17.96 3.49 37.85
CA ARG A 143 -17.59 3.44 36.43
C ARG A 143 -18.73 2.92 35.57
N ARG A 144 -19.49 1.94 36.05
CA ARG A 144 -20.65 1.40 35.34
C ARG A 144 -21.72 2.47 35.13
N THR A 145 -21.97 3.29 36.16
CA THR A 145 -22.92 4.42 36.09
C THR A 145 -22.47 5.47 35.09
N GLU A 146 -21.18 5.83 35.06
CA GLU A 146 -20.62 6.75 34.07
C GLU A 146 -20.83 6.24 32.63
N LEU A 147 -20.56 4.96 32.38
CA LEU A 147 -20.71 4.36 31.05
C LEU A 147 -22.18 4.31 30.61
N LEU A 148 -23.11 3.97 31.52
CA LEU A 148 -24.55 4.01 31.25
C LEU A 148 -25.01 5.44 30.94
N LYS A 149 -24.47 6.43 31.66
CA LYS A 149 -24.75 7.84 31.41
C LYS A 149 -24.30 8.30 30.02
N ILE A 150 -23.12 7.88 29.55
CA ILE A 150 -22.67 8.17 28.17
C ILE A 150 -23.68 7.66 27.13
N ILE A 151 -24.19 6.44 27.33
CA ILE A 151 -25.17 5.84 26.42
C ILE A 151 -26.51 6.59 26.48
N SER A 152 -27.00 6.87 27.69
CA SER A 152 -28.23 7.62 27.95
C SER A 152 -28.19 9.01 27.34
N ASP A 153 -27.12 9.79 27.59
CA ASP A 153 -26.96 11.16 27.12
C ASP A 153 -26.87 11.21 25.58
N THR A 154 -26.21 10.23 24.96
CA THR A 154 -26.04 10.19 23.49
C THR A 154 -27.33 9.80 22.76
N LEU A 155 -28.12 8.88 23.32
CA LEU A 155 -29.31 8.32 22.66
C LEU A 155 -30.64 8.90 23.18
N GLY A 156 -30.60 9.75 24.21
CA GLY A 156 -31.79 10.29 24.86
C GLY A 156 -32.67 9.22 25.52
N THR A 157 -32.09 8.07 25.86
CA THR A 157 -32.80 6.90 26.40
C THR A 157 -32.53 6.79 27.91
N PRO A 158 -33.56 6.66 28.77
CA PRO A 158 -33.36 6.47 30.20
C PRO A 158 -32.44 5.27 30.50
N ILE A 159 -31.61 5.39 31.56
CA ILE A 159 -30.67 4.33 31.94
C ILE A 159 -31.36 2.98 32.19
N ASP A 160 -32.56 3.02 32.78
CA ASP A 160 -33.34 1.82 33.11
C ASP A 160 -33.80 1.04 31.86
N ASP A 161 -33.85 1.70 30.70
CA ASP A 161 -34.26 1.11 29.42
C ASP A 161 -33.06 0.51 28.64
N ILE A 162 -31.83 0.66 29.15
CA ILE A 162 -30.62 0.14 28.49
C ILE A 162 -30.47 -1.36 28.76
N THR A 163 -31.10 -2.15 27.90
CA THR A 163 -31.07 -3.62 27.94
C THR A 163 -29.87 -4.23 27.21
N ILE A 164 -29.59 -5.51 27.42
CA ILE A 164 -28.50 -6.23 26.72
C ILE A 164 -28.69 -6.21 25.20
N SER A 165 -29.92 -6.43 24.72
CA SER A 165 -30.23 -6.37 23.27
C SER A 165 -30.03 -4.96 22.70
N PHE A 166 -30.32 -3.93 23.50
CA PHE A 166 -30.03 -2.55 23.12
C PHE A 166 -28.52 -2.30 22.95
N LEU A 167 -27.70 -2.84 23.87
CA LEU A 167 -26.25 -2.76 23.79
C LEU A 167 -25.69 -3.49 22.55
N GLU A 168 -26.24 -4.64 22.18
CA GLU A 168 -25.82 -5.39 20.97
C GLU A 168 -25.98 -4.55 19.70
N ASN A 169 -27.08 -3.80 19.58
CA ASN A 169 -27.29 -2.89 18.46
C ASN A 169 -26.23 -1.79 18.44
N ILE A 170 -25.93 -1.19 19.60
CA ILE A 170 -24.95 -0.12 19.72
C ILE A 170 -23.52 -0.59 19.36
N ILE A 171 -23.15 -1.81 19.74
CA ILE A 171 -21.80 -2.34 19.47
C ILE A 171 -21.51 -2.43 17.96
N ASN A 172 -22.56 -2.58 17.15
CA ASN A 172 -22.47 -2.78 15.71
C ASN A 172 -22.66 -1.52 14.88
N ILE A 173 -22.88 -0.35 15.50
CA ILE A 173 -23.03 0.91 14.76
C ILE A 173 -21.74 1.29 14.03
N GLU A 174 -21.91 1.91 12.86
CA GLU A 174 -20.85 2.67 12.21
C GLU A 174 -20.55 3.91 13.04
N TRP A 175 -19.28 4.09 13.39
CA TRP A 175 -18.80 5.16 14.28
C TRP A 175 -17.78 6.07 13.58
N ALA A 176 -17.57 5.84 12.28
CA ALA A 176 -16.73 6.66 11.43
C ALA A 176 -17.40 6.81 10.06
N VAL A 177 -17.33 8.00 9.48
CA VAL A 177 -17.90 8.33 8.17
C VAL A 177 -16.77 8.64 7.19
N GLU A 178 -17.00 8.44 5.89
CA GLU A 178 -16.04 8.88 4.89
C GLU A 178 -15.91 10.41 4.91
N SER A 179 -14.67 10.88 4.93
CA SER A 179 -14.35 12.30 4.95
C SER A 179 -14.73 12.92 3.58
N GLU A 180 -15.71 13.83 3.56
CA GLU A 180 -16.29 14.41 2.34
C GLU A 180 -15.28 15.09 1.40
N HIS A 181 -14.13 15.53 1.92
CA HIS A 181 -13.06 16.20 1.16
C HIS A 181 -11.72 15.46 1.22
N TYR A 182 -11.72 14.18 1.59
CA TYR A 182 -10.49 13.41 1.64
C TYR A 182 -9.99 13.08 0.24
N VAL A 183 -8.82 13.60 -0.09
CA VAL A 183 -8.06 13.20 -1.27
C VAL A 183 -6.74 12.58 -0.79
N PRO A 184 -6.48 11.30 -1.10
CA PRO A 184 -5.25 10.61 -0.70
C PRO A 184 -3.98 11.35 -1.14
N HIS A 185 -2.94 11.30 -0.30
CA HIS A 185 -1.60 11.83 -0.59
C HIS A 185 -1.14 11.50 -2.02
N GLY A 186 -1.09 10.20 -2.36
CA GLY A 186 -0.60 9.76 -3.65
C GLY A 186 -1.40 10.32 -4.84
N GLN A 187 -2.70 10.58 -4.67
CA GLN A 187 -3.52 11.16 -5.73
C GLN A 187 -3.18 12.64 -5.94
N LYS A 188 -3.00 13.39 -4.85
CA LYS A 188 -2.59 14.80 -4.91
C LYS A 188 -1.21 14.95 -5.56
N VAL A 189 -0.24 14.12 -5.17
CA VAL A 189 1.11 14.11 -5.76
C VAL A 189 1.04 13.82 -7.26
N VAL A 190 0.34 12.76 -7.66
CA VAL A 190 0.23 12.41 -9.10
C VAL A 190 -0.46 13.52 -9.88
N LYS A 191 -1.56 14.10 -9.36
CA LYS A 191 -2.24 15.23 -9.99
C LYS A 191 -1.32 16.45 -10.16
N HIS A 192 -0.49 16.73 -9.16
CA HIS A 192 0.49 17.82 -9.22
C HIS A 192 1.49 17.59 -10.36
N TYR A 193 2.11 16.41 -10.45
CA TYR A 193 3.06 16.08 -11.50
C TYR A 193 2.43 16.07 -12.90
N LEU A 194 1.22 15.54 -13.04
CA LEU A 194 0.46 15.62 -14.30
C LEU A 194 0.25 17.07 -14.76
N SER A 195 0.02 18.01 -13.82
CA SER A 195 -0.10 19.43 -14.15
C SER A 195 1.21 20.10 -14.58
N LEU A 196 2.36 19.48 -14.32
CA LEU A 196 3.70 19.96 -14.68
C LEU A 196 4.25 19.33 -15.97
N GLY A 197 3.49 18.43 -16.61
CA GLY A 197 3.88 17.82 -17.89
C GLY A 197 3.98 16.30 -17.87
N GLY A 198 3.76 15.63 -16.74
CA GLY A 198 3.69 14.17 -16.68
C GLY A 198 4.22 13.55 -15.39
N VAL A 199 4.03 12.24 -15.23
CA VAL A 199 4.47 11.47 -14.04
C VAL A 199 5.90 10.97 -14.15
N GLU A 200 6.53 11.09 -15.32
CA GLU A 200 7.89 10.63 -15.61
C GLU A 200 8.90 11.28 -14.66
N ASP A 201 8.71 12.55 -14.32
CA ASP A 201 9.55 13.26 -13.34
C ASP A 201 9.43 12.69 -11.94
N LEU A 202 8.22 12.28 -11.53
CA LEU A 202 8.00 11.60 -10.26
C LEU A 202 8.70 10.24 -10.26
N GLU A 203 8.61 9.47 -11.35
CA GLU A 203 9.30 8.19 -11.49
C GLU A 203 10.82 8.35 -11.43
N ARG A 204 11.39 9.28 -12.21
CA ARG A 204 12.82 9.61 -12.21
C ARG A 204 13.29 9.99 -10.81
N ARG A 205 12.50 10.80 -10.09
CA ARG A 205 12.83 11.21 -8.73
C ARG A 205 12.87 10.04 -7.75
N TRP A 206 11.90 9.14 -7.80
CA TRP A 206 11.90 7.93 -6.96
C TRP A 206 13.07 6.99 -7.29
N ARG A 207 13.36 6.79 -8.58
CA ARG A 207 14.52 6.00 -9.04
C ARG A 207 15.83 6.60 -8.58
N GLN A 208 16.00 7.92 -8.73
CA GLN A 208 17.20 8.63 -8.29
C GLN A 208 17.34 8.61 -6.76
N HIS A 209 16.24 8.78 -6.03
CA HIS A 209 16.24 8.68 -4.57
C HIS A 209 16.73 7.30 -4.10
N PHE A 210 16.27 6.23 -4.73
CA PHE A 210 16.74 4.88 -4.45
C PHE A 210 18.26 4.74 -4.66
N LEU A 211 18.79 5.23 -5.79
CA LEU A 211 20.24 5.21 -6.05
C LEU A 211 21.03 5.98 -4.99
N ASN A 212 20.57 7.20 -4.67
CA ASN A 212 21.25 8.10 -3.74
C ASN A 212 21.29 7.53 -2.32
N THR A 213 20.21 6.90 -1.87
CA THR A 213 20.06 6.47 -0.47
C THR A 213 20.49 5.04 -0.23
N MET A 214 20.39 4.17 -1.24
CA MET A 214 20.69 2.74 -1.09
C MET A 214 22.03 2.33 -1.70
N SER A 215 22.59 3.11 -2.62
CA SER A 215 23.87 2.83 -3.30
C SER A 215 23.98 1.37 -3.76
N PRO A 216 23.05 0.91 -4.63
CA PRO A 216 22.97 -0.50 -4.98
C PRO A 216 24.18 -0.98 -5.79
N LYS A 217 24.62 -2.22 -5.53
CA LYS A 217 25.82 -2.82 -6.15
C LYS A 217 25.52 -3.84 -7.25
N TYR A 218 24.28 -4.33 -7.28
CA TYR A 218 23.84 -5.44 -8.12
C TYR A 218 22.51 -5.11 -8.81
N LEU A 219 22.39 -3.88 -9.34
CA LEU A 219 21.24 -3.54 -10.16
C LEU A 219 21.22 -4.40 -11.43
N PRO A 220 20.02 -4.80 -11.92
CA PRO A 220 19.92 -5.46 -13.21
C PRO A 220 20.51 -4.58 -14.31
N ASP A 221 21.20 -5.21 -15.27
CA ASP A 221 21.65 -4.53 -16.49
C ASP A 221 20.49 -3.77 -17.14
N LEU A 222 20.77 -2.58 -17.67
CA LEU A 222 19.82 -1.68 -18.32
C LEU A 222 18.75 -1.09 -17.38
N TRP A 223 18.80 -1.37 -16.06
CA TRP A 223 18.02 -0.59 -15.11
C TRP A 223 18.48 0.87 -15.14
N SER A 224 17.54 1.77 -15.43
CA SER A 224 17.84 3.18 -15.66
C SER A 224 16.85 4.09 -14.97
N VAL A 225 17.35 5.20 -14.42
CA VAL A 225 16.53 6.30 -13.91
C VAL A 225 15.65 6.87 -15.02
N ASN A 226 16.21 7.01 -16.22
CA ASN A 226 15.58 7.63 -17.38
C ASN A 226 14.78 6.63 -18.23
N PHE A 227 14.46 5.44 -17.72
CA PHE A 227 13.59 4.52 -18.43
C PHE A 227 12.21 5.17 -18.65
N ILE A 228 11.83 5.30 -19.91
CA ILE A 228 10.52 5.79 -20.32
C ILE A 228 9.77 4.58 -20.86
N ARG A 229 8.47 4.47 -20.53
CA ARG A 229 7.61 3.42 -21.06
C ARG A 229 7.18 3.84 -22.47
N ASP A 230 7.41 2.96 -23.44
CA ASP A 230 6.86 3.09 -24.80
C ASP A 230 5.37 2.69 -24.85
#